data_AF-A0A9E6F6V9-F1
#
_entry.id   AF-A0A9E6F6V9-F1
#
_cell.length_a   1.000
_cell.length_b   1.000
_cell.length_c   1.000
_cell.angle_alpha   90.00
_cell.angle_beta   90.00
_cell.angle_gamma   90.00
#
_symmetry.space_group_name_H-M   'P 1'
#
loop_
_entity.id
_entity.type
_entity.pdbx_description
1 polymer ?
#
loop_
_entity_poly.entity_id
_entity_poly.type
_entity_poly.pdbx_seq_one_letter_code
_entity_poly.pdbx_strand_id
1 'polypeptide(L)'
;MELLKDFIDLVLHLDRYLVDLSQQYGVWLYAILFIIIFSETGFVVTPFLPGDSLLFAVGALAATGGLDITTAIVLLSLAAIFGDTLNYWFGYKFGTAFFKENSRWLNREHL
;
A
#
# COMPACT_ATOMS: atom_id res chain seq x y z
N MET A 1 4.32 18.44 16.21
CA MET A 1 3.55 18.88 15.03
C MET A 1 4.41 18.95 13.76
N GLU A 2 5.74 19.00 13.85
CA GLU A 2 6.63 18.92 12.67
C GLU A 2 6.75 17.49 12.11
N LEU A 3 7.06 16.49 12.96
CA LEU A 3 7.15 15.08 12.55
C LEU A 3 5.92 14.53 11.80
N LEU A 4 4.72 14.97 12.15
CA LEU A 4 3.50 14.55 11.46
C LEU A 4 3.38 15.21 10.08
N LYS A 5 3.76 16.49 9.96
CA LYS A 5 3.81 17.18 8.68
C LYS A 5 4.88 16.59 7.77
N ASP A 6 6.07 16.33 8.30
CA ASP A 6 7.17 15.72 7.56
C ASP A 6 6.80 14.31 7.07
N PHE A 7 6.10 13.52 7.89
CA PHE A 7 5.58 12.22 7.49
C PHE A 7 4.51 12.33 6.40
N ILE A 8 3.58 13.27 6.53
CA ILE A 8 2.54 13.50 5.51
C ILE A 8 3.16 13.99 4.20
N ASP A 9 4.13 14.91 4.24
CA ASP A 9 4.84 15.40 3.06
C ASP A 9 5.65 14.29 2.39
N LEU A 10 6.31 13.43 3.18
CA LEU A 10 7.03 12.25 2.68
C LEU A 10 6.08 11.27 1.98
N VAL A 11 4.92 10.98 2.57
CA VAL A 11 3.91 10.08 2.00
C VAL A 11 3.29 10.68 0.74
N LEU A 12 3.04 11.99 0.71
CA LEU A 12 2.43 12.68 -0.44
C LEU A 12 3.40 12.92 -1.61
N HIS A 13 4.68 13.15 -1.34
CA HIS A 13 5.71 13.40 -2.36
C HIS A 13 6.64 12.19 -2.56
N LEU A 14 6.13 11.01 -2.26
CA LEU A 14 6.92 9.79 -2.24
C LEU A 14 7.48 9.45 -3.63
N ASP A 15 6.83 9.92 -4.70
CA ASP A 15 7.30 9.86 -6.09
C ASP A 15 8.66 10.55 -6.29
N ARG A 16 8.89 11.71 -5.66
CA ARG A 16 10.16 12.45 -5.78
C ARG A 16 11.26 11.78 -4.98
N TYR A 17 10.94 11.34 -3.77
CA TYR A 17 11.89 10.63 -2.92
C TYR A 17 12.29 9.28 -3.52
N LEU A 18 11.40 8.58 -4.23
CA LEU A 18 11.75 7.34 -4.94
C LEU A 18 12.89 7.52 -5.95
N VAL A 19 12.95 8.66 -6.64
CA VAL A 19 14.01 8.93 -7.61
C VAL A 19 15.35 9.08 -6.92
N ASP A 20 15.41 9.87 -5.85
CA ASP A 20 16.63 10.04 -5.04
C ASP A 20 17.04 8.74 -4.32
N LEU A 21 16.05 7.98 -3.83
CA LEU A 21 16.28 6.68 -3.20
C LEU A 21 16.76 5.62 -4.20
N SER A 22 16.34 5.67 -5.47
CA SER A 22 16.79 4.72 -6.50
C SER A 22 18.31 4.75 -6.71
N GLN A 23 18.92 5.94 -6.65
CA GLN A 23 20.35 6.09 -6.82
C GLN A 23 21.17 5.65 -5.60
N GLN A 24 20.59 5.71 -4.41
CA GLN A 24 21.31 5.51 -3.16
C GLN A 24 21.02 4.15 -2.50
N TYR A 25 19.85 3.55 -2.75
CA TYR A 25 19.33 2.39 -2.02
C TYR A 25 19.13 1.13 -2.87
N GLY A 26 19.13 1.22 -4.21
CA GLY A 26 19.14 0.05 -5.12
C GLY A 26 18.15 -1.07 -4.72
N VAL A 27 18.66 -2.15 -4.13
CA VAL A 27 17.86 -3.31 -3.67
C VAL A 27 16.84 -2.95 -2.57
N TRP A 28 17.15 -1.99 -1.70
CA TRP A 28 16.23 -1.56 -0.63
C TRP A 28 15.00 -0.83 -1.17
N LEU A 29 15.07 -0.28 -2.39
CA LEU A 29 13.92 0.35 -3.03
C LEU A 29 12.77 -0.66 -3.20
N TYR A 30 13.06 -1.90 -3.61
CA TYR A 30 12.05 -2.95 -3.71
C TYR A 30 11.36 -3.23 -2.38
N ALA A 31 12.11 -3.28 -1.28
CA ALA A 31 11.54 -3.52 0.05
C ALA A 31 10.63 -2.37 0.50
N ILE A 32 11.01 -1.12 0.22
CA ILE A 32 10.19 0.06 0.53
C ILE A 32 8.89 0.01 -0.28
N LEU A 33 8.98 -0.22 -1.59
CA LEU A 33 7.82 -0.34 -2.47
C LEU A 33 6.89 -1.47 -2.03
N PHE A 34 7.45 -2.62 -1.64
CA PHE A 34 6.69 -3.75 -1.10
C PHE A 34 5.87 -3.33 0.13
N ILE A 35 6.50 -2.68 1.11
CA ILE A 35 5.84 -2.25 2.34
C ILE A 35 4.72 -1.26 2.04
N ILE A 36 4.92 -0.34 1.10
CA ILE A 36 3.92 0.67 0.73
C ILE A 36 2.68 0.01 0.12
N ILE A 37 2.85 -0.77 -0.95
CA ILE A 37 1.73 -1.44 -1.64
C ILE A 37 1.03 -2.45 -0.73
N PHE A 38 1.80 -3.19 0.06
CA PHE A 38 1.26 -4.10 1.07
C PHE A 38 0.45 -3.35 2.14
N SER A 39 0.91 -2.17 2.57
CA SER A 39 0.21 -1.39 3.59
C SER A 39 -1.09 -0.79 3.04
N GLU A 40 -1.06 -0.23 1.82
CA GLU A 40 -2.23 0.34 1.15
C GLU A 40 -3.36 -0.69 0.95
N THR A 41 -3.02 -1.91 0.54
CA THR A 41 -3.99 -3.00 0.31
C THR A 41 -4.35 -3.76 1.59
N GLY A 42 -3.38 -3.93 2.50
CA GLY A 42 -3.50 -4.75 3.70
C GLY A 42 -4.16 -4.08 4.90
N PHE A 43 -4.02 -2.77 5.05
CA PHE A 43 -4.63 -2.04 6.17
C PHE A 43 -5.92 -1.35 5.73
N VAL A 44 -7.03 -1.75 6.35
CA VAL A 44 -8.37 -1.16 6.19
C VAL A 44 -8.39 0.37 6.39
N VAL A 45 -7.45 0.93 7.16
CA VAL A 45 -7.42 2.34 7.56
C VAL A 45 -6.41 3.18 6.76
N THR A 46 -5.56 2.58 5.92
CA THR A 46 -4.53 3.34 5.18
C THR A 46 -4.71 3.39 3.66
N PRO A 47 -5.92 3.66 3.10
CA PRO A 47 -6.07 3.92 1.66
C PRO A 47 -5.53 5.30 1.24
N PHE A 48 -4.82 6.00 2.14
CA PHE A 48 -4.27 7.34 1.90
C PHE A 48 -2.85 7.31 1.31
N LEU A 49 -2.22 6.13 1.19
CA LEU A 49 -0.92 6.00 0.54
C LEU A 49 -1.11 6.03 -0.99
N PRO A 50 -0.34 6.82 -1.75
CA PRO A 50 -0.54 6.98 -3.18
C PRO A 50 0.14 5.84 -3.97
N GLY A 51 -0.41 4.62 -3.94
CA GLY A 51 0.18 3.46 -4.63
C GLY A 51 0.14 3.53 -6.14
N ASP A 52 -0.95 4.03 -6.73
CA ASP A 52 -1.07 4.15 -8.19
C ASP A 52 0.05 5.01 -8.78
N SER A 53 0.24 6.21 -8.20
CA SER A 53 1.32 7.12 -8.59
C SER A 53 2.70 6.50 -8.38
N LEU A 54 2.88 5.69 -7.34
CA LEU A 54 4.09 4.94 -7.06
C LEU A 54 4.40 3.94 -8.18
N LEU A 55 3.40 3.19 -8.64
CA LEU A 55 3.55 2.22 -9.72
C LEU A 55 3.98 2.91 -11.03
N PHE A 56 3.44 4.10 -11.31
CA PHE A 56 3.90 4.92 -12.44
C PHE A 56 5.36 5.36 -12.28
N ALA A 57 5.77 5.83 -11.10
CA ALA A 57 7.15 6.22 -10.83
C ALA A 57 8.12 5.04 -10.95
N VAL A 58 7.73 3.84 -10.47
CA VAL A 58 8.51 2.60 -10.61
C VAL A 58 8.67 2.22 -12.09
N GLY A 59 7.62 2.33 -12.90
CA GLY A 59 7.70 2.09 -14.34
C GLY A 59 8.65 3.07 -15.04
N ALA A 60 8.61 4.35 -14.68
CA ALA A 60 9.52 5.36 -15.20
C ALA A 60 10.98 5.09 -14.80
N LEU A 61 11.23 4.71 -13.55
CA LEU A 61 12.56 4.36 -13.05
C LEU A 61 13.12 3.08 -13.68
N ALA A 62 12.26 2.11 -13.96
CA ALA A 62 12.68 0.90 -14.66
C ALA A 62 13.06 1.20 -16.12
N ALA A 63 12.37 2.13 -16.77
CA ALA A 63 12.71 2.58 -18.13
C ALA A 63 14.07 3.30 -18.21
N THR A 64 14.50 3.97 -17.14
CA THR A 64 15.83 4.61 -17.05
C THR A 64 16.93 3.67 -16.58
N GLY A 65 16.62 2.40 -16.32
CA GLY A 65 17.57 1.39 -15.85
C GLY A 65 17.89 1.45 -14.35
N GLY A 66 17.13 2.24 -13.57
CA GLY A 66 17.29 2.31 -12.12
C GLY A 66 16.73 1.10 -11.37
N LEU A 67 15.93 0.27 -12.03
CA LEU A 67 15.25 -0.87 -11.42
C LEU A 67 14.95 -1.98 -12.46
N ASP A 68 15.02 -3.25 -12.08
CA ASP A 68 14.61 -4.36 -12.94
C ASP A 68 13.08 -4.51 -12.88
N ILE A 69 12.43 -4.23 -14.01
CA ILE A 69 10.97 -4.23 -14.13
C ILE A 69 10.36 -5.60 -13.82
N THR A 70 11.05 -6.70 -14.18
CA THR A 70 10.55 -8.05 -13.99
C THR A 70 10.46 -8.37 -12.50
N THR A 71 11.52 -8.07 -11.76
CA THR A 71 11.57 -8.20 -10.30
C THR A 71 10.53 -7.31 -9.65
N ALA A 72 10.37 -6.06 -10.10
CA ALA A 72 9.34 -5.14 -9.61
C ALA A 72 7.94 -5.74 -9.75
N ILE A 73 7.59 -6.22 -10.95
CA ILE A 73 6.26 -6.76 -11.23
C ILE A 73 5.96 -7.95 -10.31
N VAL A 74 6.88 -8.90 -10.21
CA VAL A 74 6.69 -10.09 -9.36
C VAL A 74 6.54 -9.69 -7.90
N LEU A 75 7.44 -8.84 -7.41
CA LEU A 75 7.49 -8.45 -6.00
C LEU A 75 6.28 -7.61 -5.58
N LEU A 76 5.86 -6.65 -6.39
CA LEU A 76 4.70 -5.79 -6.10
C LEU A 76 3.38 -6.56 -6.25
N SER A 77 3.30 -7.50 -7.20
CA SER A 77 2.15 -8.40 -7.31
C SER A 77 2.00 -9.28 -6.05
N LEU A 78 3.10 -9.83 -5.55
CA LEU A 78 3.10 -10.58 -4.29
C LEU A 78 2.70 -9.69 -3.11
N ALA A 79 3.18 -8.44 -3.06
CA ALA A 79 2.82 -7.48 -2.02
C ALA A 79 1.30 -7.25 -1.98
N ALA A 80 0.69 -6.99 -3.14
CA ALA A 80 -0.74 -6.78 -3.27
C ALA A 80 -1.55 -8.03 -2.89
N ILE A 81 -1.16 -9.22 -3.37
CA ILE A 81 -1.85 -10.47 -3.03
C ILE A 81 -1.80 -10.73 -1.52
N PHE A 82 -0.64 -10.52 -0.88
CA PHE A 82 -0.52 -10.71 0.57
C PHE A 82 -1.28 -9.66 1.36
N GLY A 83 -1.25 -8.39 0.92
CA GLY A 83 -2.05 -7.31 1.49
C GLY A 83 -3.54 -7.65 1.44
N ASP A 84 -4.07 -7.97 0.27
CA ASP A 84 -5.48 -8.36 0.09
C ASP A 84 -5.86 -9.59 0.91
N THR A 85 -4.97 -10.59 0.99
CA THR A 85 -5.22 -11.79 1.80
C THR A 85 -5.33 -11.43 3.29
N LEU A 86 -4.44 -10.57 3.80
CA LEU A 86 -4.52 -10.09 5.18
C LEU A 86 -5.75 -9.24 5.40
N ASN A 87 -6.04 -8.31 4.49
CA ASN A 87 -7.22 -7.47 4.54
C ASN A 87 -8.51 -8.32 4.60
N TYR A 88 -8.60 -9.36 3.77
CA TYR A 88 -9.68 -10.33 3.80
C TYR A 88 -9.76 -11.06 5.14
N TRP A 89 -8.64 -11.54 5.69
CA TRP A 89 -8.62 -12.23 6.97
C TRP A 89 -9.05 -11.32 8.14
N PHE A 90 -8.60 -10.06 8.13
CA PHE A 90 -9.05 -9.04 9.07
C PHE A 90 -10.56 -8.79 8.90
N GLY A 91 -11.03 -8.57 7.68
CA GLY A 91 -12.45 -8.39 7.37
C GLY A 91 -13.31 -9.59 7.77
N TYR A 92 -12.84 -10.82 7.55
CA TYR A 92 -13.54 -12.04 7.92
C TYR A 92 -13.65 -12.19 9.45
N LYS A 93 -12.52 -12.02 10.17
CA LYS A 93 -12.47 -12.17 11.62
C LYS A 93 -13.24 -11.06 12.35
N PHE A 94 -13.10 -9.81 11.93
CA PHE A 94 -13.81 -8.66 12.52
C PHE A 94 -15.24 -8.50 11.99
N GLY A 95 -15.53 -8.93 10.76
CA GLY A 95 -16.87 -8.88 10.16
C GLY A 95 -17.87 -9.79 10.86
N THR A 96 -17.43 -10.96 11.37
CA THR A 96 -18.30 -11.80 12.20
C THR A 96 -18.67 -11.16 13.55
N ALA A 97 -17.89 -10.21 14.05
CA ALA A 97 -18.22 -9.43 15.24
C ALA A 97 -19.24 -8.30 14.96
N PHE A 98 -19.30 -7.77 13.75
CA PHE A 98 -20.32 -6.81 13.31
C PHE A 98 -21.69 -7.45 13.01
N PHE A 99 -21.69 -8.73 12.60
CA PHE A 99 -22.90 -9.47 12.22
C PHE A 99 -23.54 -10.30 13.34
N LYS A 100 -22.87 -10.47 14.49
CA LYS A 100 -23.46 -11.13 15.66
C LYS A 100 -24.28 -10.14 16.49
N GLU A 101 -25.60 -10.35 16.41
CA GLU A 101 -26.69 -9.91 17.31
C GLU A 101 -26.66 -8.46 17.83
N ASN A 102 -27.65 -7.67 17.37
CA ASN A 102 -28.00 -6.30 17.85
C ASN A 102 -27.05 -5.15 17.48
N SER A 103 -26.56 -5.09 16.24
CA SER A 103 -25.99 -3.83 15.73
C SER A 103 -27.09 -2.84 15.35
N ARG A 104 -27.14 -1.67 16.02
CA ARG A 104 -28.01 -0.51 15.70
C ARG A 104 -27.86 0.03 14.27
N TRP A 105 -26.93 -0.52 13.48
CA TRP A 105 -26.52 -0.02 12.18
C TRP A 105 -26.97 -0.89 10.99
N LEU A 106 -27.58 -2.05 11.24
CA LEU A 106 -28.03 -2.96 10.18
C LEU A 106 -29.54 -3.18 10.28
N ASN A 107 -30.30 -2.37 9.54
CA ASN A 107 -31.74 -2.56 9.38
C ASN A 107 -31.97 -3.67 8.35
N ARG A 108 -32.41 -4.84 8.81
CA ARG A 108 -32.65 -6.03 7.96
C ARG A 108 -33.92 -5.92 7.08
N GLU A 109 -34.69 -4.84 7.18
CA GLU A 109 -35.93 -4.65 6.41
C GLU A 109 -35.71 -4.24 4.94
N HIS A 110 -34.46 -4.03 4.51
CA HIS A 110 -34.12 -3.70 3.12
C HIS A 110 -33.11 -4.69 2.49
N LEU A 111 -33.14 -5.95 2.94
CA LEU A 111 -32.54 -7.08 2.22
C LEU A 111 -33.63 -7.81 1.43
#